data_AF-A0A920CPF6-F1
#
_entry.id   AF-A0A920CPF6-F1
#
_cell.length_a   1.000
_cell.length_b   1.000
_cell.length_c   1.000
_cell.angle_alpha   90.00
_cell.angle_beta   90.00
_cell.angle_gamma   90.00
#
_symmetry.space_group_name_H-M   'P 1'
#
loop_
_entity.id
_entity.type
_entity.pdbx_description
1 polymer ?
#
loop_
_entity_poly.entity_id
_entity_poly.type
_entity_poly.pdbx_seq_one_letter_code
_entity_poly.pdbx_strand_id
1 'polypeptide(L)'
;MKIGELSARTGVSVRSLRYYEQQGLLSPTRLENGYRDYSPFAEEQVHTIQLYLNLGLSTEEIAGFLQCVMKNKEAFCQEIMPIYRHKLEELDKQISLLQGIRSNLEERMQSILEEQQSFEKEK
;
A
#
# COMPACT_ATOMS: atom_id res chain seq x y z
N MET A 1 -19.05 16.56 -5.55
CA MET A 1 -18.17 16.78 -4.38
C MET A 1 -16.85 17.42 -4.83
N LYS A 2 -16.30 18.41 -4.10
CA LYS A 2 -14.96 18.99 -4.41
C LYS A 2 -13.82 18.13 -3.83
N ILE A 3 -12.59 18.30 -4.34
CA ILE A 3 -11.42 17.52 -3.85
C ILE A 3 -11.14 17.71 -2.35
N GLY A 4 -11.35 18.91 -1.82
CA GLY A 4 -11.16 19.18 -0.39
C GLY A 4 -12.23 18.50 0.48
N GLU A 5 -13.45 18.39 -0.03
CA GLU A 5 -14.53 17.67 0.65
C GLU A 5 -14.27 16.16 0.62
N LEU A 6 -13.86 15.60 -0.54
CA LEU A 6 -13.46 14.20 -0.65
C LEU A 6 -12.28 13.88 0.31
N SER A 7 -11.32 14.78 0.42
CA SER A 7 -10.19 14.67 1.35
C SER A 7 -10.65 14.62 2.81
N ALA A 8 -11.56 15.53 3.20
CA ALA A 8 -12.09 15.56 4.56
C ALA A 8 -12.90 14.30 4.92
N ARG A 9 -13.69 13.76 3.98
CA ARG A 9 -14.50 12.57 4.21
C ARG A 9 -13.69 11.28 4.28
N THR A 10 -12.68 11.16 3.41
CA THR A 10 -11.89 9.93 3.30
C THR A 10 -10.65 9.92 4.21
N GLY A 11 -10.26 11.08 4.76
CA GLY A 11 -9.00 11.27 5.49
C GLY A 11 -7.76 11.25 4.58
N VAL A 12 -7.92 11.09 3.27
CA VAL A 12 -6.82 11.01 2.30
C VAL A 12 -6.40 12.42 1.90
N SER A 13 -5.09 12.68 1.87
CA SER A 13 -4.59 13.99 1.49
C SER A 13 -5.00 14.38 0.06
N VAL A 14 -5.23 15.67 -0.19
CA VAL A 14 -5.49 16.20 -1.53
C VAL A 14 -4.39 15.80 -2.51
N ARG A 15 -3.12 15.72 -2.06
CA ARG A 15 -1.99 15.26 -2.89
C ARG A 15 -2.20 13.81 -3.33
N SER A 16 -2.56 12.92 -2.41
CA SER A 16 -2.83 11.51 -2.71
C SER A 16 -4.05 11.35 -3.62
N LEU A 17 -5.12 12.12 -3.41
CA LEU A 17 -6.28 12.11 -4.31
C LEU A 17 -5.91 12.53 -5.74
N ARG A 18 -5.06 13.56 -5.90
CA ARG A 18 -4.52 13.93 -7.22
C ARG A 18 -3.64 12.85 -7.83
N TYR A 19 -2.87 12.15 -6.99
CA TYR A 19 -2.10 11.01 -7.46
C TYR A 19 -3.01 9.89 -7.96
N TYR A 20 -4.10 9.58 -7.24
CA TYR A 20 -5.08 8.59 -7.70
C TYR A 20 -5.74 9.00 -9.02
N GLU A 21 -6.04 10.28 -9.22
CA GLU A 21 -6.48 10.78 -10.54
C GLU A 21 -5.44 10.53 -11.64
N GLN A 22 -4.17 10.84 -11.37
CA GLN A 22 -3.09 10.65 -12.35
C GLN A 22 -2.91 9.19 -12.73
N GLN A 23 -3.15 8.27 -11.79
CA GLN A 23 -3.11 6.82 -11.99
C GLN A 23 -4.41 6.27 -12.60
N GLY A 24 -5.38 7.12 -12.96
CA GLY A 24 -6.67 6.71 -13.52
C GLY A 24 -7.61 6.03 -12.52
N LEU A 25 -7.24 6.01 -11.24
CA LEU A 25 -8.03 5.41 -10.16
C LEU A 25 -9.18 6.30 -9.71
N LEU A 26 -9.19 7.58 -10.07
CA LEU A 26 -10.31 8.51 -9.85
C LEU A 26 -10.53 9.34 -11.10
N SER A 27 -11.80 9.51 -11.48
CA SER A 27 -12.19 10.23 -12.69
C SER A 27 -13.27 11.26 -12.36
N PRO A 28 -12.91 12.48 -11.90
CA PRO A 28 -13.89 13.53 -11.68
C PRO A 28 -14.50 13.99 -13.01
N THR A 29 -15.74 14.44 -12.97
CA THR A 29 -16.33 15.21 -14.06
C THR A 29 -15.86 16.66 -13.99
N ARG A 30 -15.72 17.33 -15.14
CA ARG A 30 -15.53 18.78 -15.18
C ARG A 30 -16.90 19.44 -15.33
N LEU A 31 -17.22 20.35 -14.40
CA LEU A 31 -18.39 21.20 -14.49
C LEU A 31 -18.16 22.34 -15.50
N GLU A 32 -19.24 22.98 -15.95
CA GLU A 32 -19.18 24.10 -16.91
C GLU A 32 -18.31 25.28 -16.43
N ASN A 33 -18.21 25.45 -15.11
CA ASN A 33 -17.36 26.46 -14.47
C ASN A 33 -15.89 26.03 -14.33
N GLY A 34 -15.48 24.91 -14.93
CA GLY A 34 -14.11 24.38 -14.92
C GLY A 34 -13.68 23.66 -13.64
N TYR A 35 -14.52 23.60 -12.61
CA TYR A 35 -14.22 22.87 -11.39
C TYR A 35 -14.37 21.36 -11.58
N ARG A 36 -13.54 20.59 -10.84
CA ARG A 36 -13.69 19.14 -10.71
C ARG A 36 -14.82 18.82 -9.76
N ASP A 37 -15.64 17.85 -10.15
CA ASP A 37 -16.70 17.29 -9.35
C ASP A 37 -16.56 15.76 -9.27
N TYR A 38 -16.35 15.26 -8.06
CA TYR A 38 -16.34 13.82 -7.78
C TYR A 38 -17.75 13.35 -7.47
N SER A 39 -18.08 12.18 -7.98
CA SER A 39 -19.34 11.51 -7.65
C SER A 39 -19.36 11.09 -6.17
N PRO A 40 -20.55 10.83 -5.59
CA PRO A 40 -20.67 10.26 -4.25
C PRO A 40 -19.92 8.92 -4.10
N PHE A 41 -19.83 8.11 -5.17
CA PHE A 41 -19.10 6.84 -5.18
C PHE A 41 -17.58 6.99 -5.04
N ALA A 42 -17.04 8.20 -5.26
CA ALA A 42 -15.61 8.44 -5.12
C ALA A 42 -15.11 8.19 -3.69
N GLU A 43 -15.97 8.35 -2.67
CA GLU A 43 -15.63 8.07 -1.28
C GLU A 43 -15.36 6.58 -1.05
N GLU A 44 -16.31 5.73 -1.48
CA GLU A 44 -16.16 4.27 -1.45
C GLU A 44 -14.95 3.82 -2.28
N GLN A 45 -14.77 4.37 -3.47
CA GLN A 45 -13.64 4.07 -4.34
C GLN A 45 -12.30 4.41 -3.68
N VAL A 46 -12.19 5.54 -2.97
CA VAL A 46 -10.98 5.91 -2.23
C VAL A 46 -10.73 4.95 -1.07
N HIS A 47 -11.76 4.55 -0.32
CA HIS A 47 -11.60 3.55 0.75
C HIS A 47 -11.14 2.19 0.21
N THR A 48 -11.68 1.76 -0.92
CA THR A 48 -11.24 0.55 -1.63
C THR A 48 -9.78 0.65 -2.07
N ILE A 49 -9.35 1.79 -2.62
CA ILE A 49 -7.94 2.03 -2.95
C ILE A 49 -7.05 1.93 -1.69
N GLN A 50 -7.46 2.55 -0.57
CA GLN A 50 -6.70 2.49 0.70
C GLN A 50 -6.59 1.07 1.23
N LEU A 51 -7.65 0.26 1.12
CA LEU A 51 -7.63 -1.15 1.52
C LEU A 51 -6.53 -1.92 0.79
N TYR A 52 -6.45 -1.79 -0.53
CA TYR A 52 -5.45 -2.50 -1.33
C TYR A 52 -4.03 -1.94 -1.16
N LEU A 53 -3.88 -0.63 -0.99
CA LEU A 53 -2.58 -0.05 -0.64
C LEU A 53 -2.05 -0.60 0.69
N ASN A 54 -2.93 -0.81 1.68
CA ASN A 54 -2.56 -1.43 2.96
C ASN A 54 -2.19 -2.91 2.84
N LEU A 55 -2.62 -3.60 1.77
CA LEU A 55 -2.15 -4.94 1.42
C LEU A 55 -0.80 -4.92 0.68
N GLY A 56 -0.22 -3.74 0.47
CA GLY A 56 1.07 -3.55 -0.18
C GLY A 56 1.00 -3.55 -1.71
N LEU A 57 -0.20 -3.50 -2.30
CA LEU A 57 -0.36 -3.34 -3.74
C LEU A 57 -0.03 -1.91 -4.15
N SER A 58 0.53 -1.77 -5.35
CA SER A 58 0.76 -0.50 -6.01
C SER A 58 -0.52 0.06 -6.64
N THR A 59 -0.56 1.37 -6.90
CA THR A 59 -1.68 1.99 -7.62
C THR A 59 -1.87 1.45 -9.04
N GLU A 60 -0.78 0.98 -9.67
CA GLU A 60 -0.82 0.35 -10.99
C GLU A 60 -1.52 -1.01 -10.95
N GLU A 61 -1.17 -1.86 -9.97
CA GLU A 61 -1.85 -3.14 -9.76
C GLU A 61 -3.33 -2.94 -9.45
N ILE A 62 -3.65 -1.97 -8.57
CA ILE A 62 -5.04 -1.63 -8.20
C ILE A 62 -5.83 -1.19 -9.44
N ALA A 63 -5.24 -0.39 -10.33
CA ALA A 63 -5.91 0.09 -11.54
C ALA A 63 -6.38 -1.05 -12.45
N GLY A 64 -5.65 -2.18 -12.44
CA GLY A 64 -5.97 -3.35 -13.24
C GLY A 64 -7.30 -4.03 -12.89
N PHE A 65 -7.78 -3.90 -11.65
CA PHE A 65 -8.98 -4.61 -11.19
C PHE A 65 -9.99 -3.76 -10.40
N LEU A 66 -9.67 -2.49 -10.08
CA LEU A 66 -10.52 -1.62 -9.27
C LEU A 66 -11.96 -1.55 -9.79
N GLN A 67 -12.15 -1.41 -11.11
CA GLN A 67 -13.49 -1.31 -11.67
C GLN A 67 -14.31 -2.60 -11.46
N CYS A 68 -13.67 -3.76 -11.48
CA CYS A 68 -14.35 -5.03 -11.26
C CYS A 68 -14.84 -5.15 -9.81
N VAL A 69 -13.95 -4.89 -8.84
CA VAL A 69 -14.27 -5.04 -7.40
C VAL A 69 -15.24 -3.98 -6.89
N MET A 70 -15.31 -2.82 -7.55
CA MET A 70 -16.33 -1.80 -7.26
C MET A 70 -17.74 -2.19 -7.74
N LYS A 71 -17.85 -3.17 -8.64
CA LYS A 71 -19.13 -3.62 -9.23
C LYS A 71 -19.54 -5.02 -8.81
N ASN A 72 -18.59 -5.83 -8.38
CA ASN A 72 -18.76 -7.26 -8.13
C ASN A 72 -18.06 -7.64 -6.84
N LYS A 73 -18.41 -8.81 -6.29
CA LYS A 73 -17.59 -9.41 -5.24
C LYS A 73 -16.21 -9.74 -5.81
N GLU A 74 -15.19 -9.55 -4.98
CA GLU A 74 -13.78 -9.80 -5.28
C GLU A 74 -13.53 -11.19 -5.90
N ALA A 75 -14.24 -12.21 -5.44
CA ALA A 75 -14.17 -13.58 -5.95
C ALA A 75 -14.50 -13.73 -7.45
N PHE A 76 -15.15 -12.75 -8.08
CA PHE A 76 -15.48 -12.75 -9.51
C PHE A 76 -14.48 -11.97 -10.36
N CYS A 77 -13.50 -11.30 -9.75
CA CYS A 77 -12.46 -10.53 -10.46
C CYS A 77 -11.23 -11.42 -10.66
N GLN A 78 -11.11 -12.01 -11.85
CA GLN A 78 -10.09 -13.03 -12.15
C GLN A 78 -8.66 -12.48 -12.07
N GLU A 79 -8.51 -11.17 -12.25
CA GLU A 79 -7.26 -10.43 -12.25
C GLU A 79 -6.61 -10.38 -10.86
N ILE A 80 -7.38 -10.55 -9.78
CA ILE A 80 -6.90 -10.27 -8.42
C ILE A 80 -6.02 -11.39 -7.84
N MET A 81 -6.37 -12.65 -8.11
CA MET A 81 -5.67 -13.79 -7.53
C MET A 81 -4.22 -13.93 -8.00
N PRO A 82 -3.88 -13.69 -9.29
CA PRO A 82 -2.48 -13.59 -9.72
C PRO A 82 -1.70 -12.50 -8.99
N ILE A 83 -2.31 -11.32 -8.78
CA ILE A 83 -1.67 -10.19 -8.09
C ILE A 83 -1.37 -10.56 -6.63
N TYR A 84 -2.33 -11.15 -5.92
CA TYR A 84 -2.12 -11.59 -4.54
C TYR A 84 -1.04 -12.65 -4.41
N ARG A 85 -1.00 -13.63 -5.32
CA ARG A 85 0.08 -14.63 -5.32
C ARG A 85 1.44 -13.97 -5.52
N HIS A 86 1.56 -13.06 -6.48
CA HIS A 86 2.80 -12.35 -6.73
C HIS A 86 3.23 -11.50 -5.51
N LYS A 87 2.29 -10.79 -4.89
CA LYS A 87 2.56 -9.98 -3.71
C LYS A 87 3.01 -10.83 -2.53
N LEU A 88 2.39 -12.00 -2.33
CA LEU A 88 2.78 -12.94 -1.28
C LEU A 88 4.21 -13.46 -1.51
N GLU A 89 4.55 -13.83 -2.74
CA GLU A 89 5.92 -14.26 -3.09
C GLU A 89 6.95 -13.15 -2.87
N GLU A 90 6.61 -11.89 -3.15
CA GLU A 90 7.48 -10.74 -2.88
C GLU A 90 7.70 -10.56 -1.36
N LEU A 91 6.61 -10.63 -0.58
CA LEU A 91 6.67 -10.52 0.87
C LEU A 91 7.50 -11.65 1.50
N ASP A 92 7.32 -12.89 1.05
CA ASP A 92 8.08 -14.05 1.55
C ASP A 92 9.59 -13.88 1.31
N LYS A 93 9.98 -13.32 0.15
CA LYS A 93 11.38 -12.99 -0.16
C LYS A 93 11.92 -11.90 0.76
N GLN A 94 11.15 -10.83 0.99
CA GLN A 94 11.54 -9.75 1.89
C GLN A 94 11.68 -10.23 3.33
N ILE A 95 10.74 -11.05 3.80
CA ILE A 95 10.78 -11.67 5.13
C ILE A 95 12.04 -12.52 5.27
N SER A 96 12.33 -13.38 4.30
CA SER A 96 13.50 -14.25 4.33
C SER A 96 14.81 -13.44 4.38
N LEU A 97 14.90 -12.37 3.59
CA LEU A 97 16.05 -11.46 3.60
C LEU A 97 16.22 -10.77 4.96
N LEU A 98 15.14 -10.21 5.50
CA LEU A 98 15.16 -9.50 6.79
C LEU A 98 15.48 -10.43 7.95
N GLN A 99 14.99 -11.68 7.90
CA GLN A 99 15.36 -12.72 8.87
C GLN A 99 16.85 -13.03 8.83
N GLY A 100 17.45 -13.16 7.63
CA GLY A 100 18.89 -13.36 7.50
C GLY A 100 19.71 -12.19 8.04
N ILE A 101 19.31 -10.95 7.73
CA ILE A 101 19.96 -9.74 8.26
C ILE A 101 19.87 -9.71 9.79
N ARG A 102 18.70 -10.03 10.35
CA ARG A 102 18.48 -10.10 11.80
C ARG A 102 19.43 -11.10 12.46
N SER A 103 19.52 -12.31 11.94
CA SER A 103 20.42 -13.34 12.48
C SER A 103 21.89 -12.90 12.46
N ASN A 104 22.34 -12.30 11.35
CA ASN A 104 23.72 -11.78 11.25
C ASN A 104 24.01 -10.69 12.29
N LEU A 105 23.05 -9.82 12.58
CA LEU A 105 23.18 -8.80 13.62
C LEU A 105 23.24 -9.42 15.01
N GLU A 106 22.42 -10.44 15.29
CA GLU A 106 22.43 -11.17 16.56
C GLU A 106 23.78 -11.85 16.81
N GLU A 107 24.35 -12.52 15.80
CA GLU A 107 25.68 -13.13 15.89
C GLU A 107 26.77 -12.09 16.16
N ARG A 108 26.73 -10.95 15.46
CA ARG A 108 27.70 -9.86 15.65
C ARG A 108 27.62 -9.30 17.07
N MET A 109 26.41 -9.11 17.60
CA MET A 109 26.20 -8.65 18.97
C MET A 109 26.74 -9.65 19.99
N GLN A 110 26.47 -10.95 19.79
CA GLN A 110 26.93 -12.00 20.68
C GLN A 110 28.47 -12.06 20.75
N SER A 111 29.14 -12.01 19.60
CA SER A 111 30.61 -11.96 19.52
C SER A 111 31.20 -10.79 20.30
N ILE A 112 30.61 -9.59 20.19
CA ILE A 112 31.09 -8.40 20.91
C ILE A 112 30.89 -8.57 22.43
N LEU A 113 29.76 -9.12 22.86
CA LEU A 113 29.48 -9.34 24.28
C LEU A 113 30.44 -10.37 24.89
N GLU A 114 30.78 -11.43 24.15
CA GLU A 114 31.76 -12.43 24.58
C GLU A 114 33.17 -11.85 24.72
N GLU A 115 33.60 -11.02 23.77
CA GLU A 115 34.88 -10.29 23.86
C GLU A 115 34.90 -9.36 25.08
N GLN A 116 33.83 -8.61 25.34
CA GLN A 116 33.78 -7.72 26.52
C GLN A 116 33.90 -8.51 27.83
N GLN A 117 33.23 -9.66 27.93
CA GLN A 117 33.27 -10.50 29.12
C GLN A 117 34.64 -11.16 29.34
N SER A 118 35.40 -11.46 28.28
CA SER A 118 36.76 -12.01 28.43
C SER A 118 37.73 -10.95 28.96
N PHE A 119 37.66 -9.71 28.45
CA PHE A 119 38.47 -8.59 28.95
C PHE A 119 38.18 -8.22 30.41
N GLU A 120 36.94 -8.37 30.87
CA GLU A 120 36.58 -8.11 32.28
C GLU A 120 37.08 -9.20 33.24
N LYS A 121 37.25 -10.45 32.78
CA LYS A 121 37.71 -11.57 33.62
C LYS A 121 39.23 -11.65 33.79
N GLU A 122 39.99 -11.02 32.88
CA GLU A 122 41.45 -10.96 32.92
C GLU A 122 41.99 -9.78 33.77
N LYS A 123 41.11 -8.92 34.27
CA LYS A 123 41.42 -7.80 35.17
C LYS A 123 41.14 -8.14 36.63
#